data_AF-V6IAC8-F1
#
_entry.id   AF-V6IAC8-F1
#
_cell.length_a   1.000
_cell.length_b   1.000
_cell.length_c   1.000
_cell.angle_alpha   90.00
_cell.angle_beta   90.00
_cell.angle_gamma   90.00
#
_symmetry.space_group_name_H-M   'P 1'
#
loop_
_entity.id
_entity.type
_entity.pdbx_description
1 polymer ?
#
loop_
_entity_poly.entity_id
_entity_poly.type
_entity_poly.pdbx_seq_one_letter_code
_entity_poly.pdbx_strand_id
1 'polypeptide(L)' 'MEQYEELTVTTAERLISEGIQQGKLEDAGKMLKKGIDLNTILEITGLTEQDLRD' A
#
# COMPACT_ATOMS: atom_id res chain seq x y z
N MET A 1 21.25 -17.42 12.02
CA MET A 1 21.58 -15.98 12.15
C MET A 1 20.50 -15.16 11.44
N GLU A 2 19.23 -15.56 11.56
CA GLU A 2 18.09 -15.01 10.81
C GLU A 2 16.99 -14.47 11.74
N GLN A 3 17.19 -14.50 13.07
CA GLN A 3 16.18 -14.12 14.07
C GLN A 3 16.40 -12.72 14.66
N TYR A 4 17.24 -11.87 14.04
CA TYR A 4 17.66 -10.58 14.61
C TYR A 4 17.07 -9.34 13.94
N GLU A 5 16.21 -9.47 12.93
CA GLU A 5 15.60 -8.32 12.24
C GLU A 5 14.07 -8.33 12.26
N GLU A 6 13.44 -9.12 13.14
CA GLU A 6 12.08 -8.81 13.58
C GLU A 6 12.18 -7.62 14.55
N LEU A 7 12.55 -6.46 13.99
CA LEU A 7 12.45 -5.15 14.60
C LEU A 7 11.04 -5.11 15.20
N THR A 8 10.94 -4.97 16.52
CA THR A 8 9.68 -5.06 17.26
C THR A 8 8.71 -4.00 16.75
N VAL A 9 7.98 -4.30 15.67
CA VAL A 9 6.92 -3.45 15.15
C VAL A 9 5.88 -3.43 16.24
N THR A 10 5.72 -2.30 16.89
CA THR A 10 4.71 -2.16 17.93
C THR A 10 3.33 -2.33 17.29
N THR A 11 2.36 -2.82 18.06
CA THR A 11 0.98 -2.96 17.56
C THR A 11 0.45 -1.66 16.93
N ALA A 12 0.88 -0.50 17.43
CA ALA A 12 0.51 0.80 16.88
C ALA A 12 1.11 1.03 15.48
N GLU A 13 2.40 0.77 15.27
CA GLU A 13 3.06 0.92 13.96
C GLU A 13 2.44 -0.03 12.93
N ARG A 14 2.08 -1.25 13.34
CA ARG A 14 1.38 -2.20 12.46
C ARG A 14 0.01 -1.67 12.03
N LEU A 15 -0.80 -1.17 12.97
CA LEU A 15 -2.12 -0.59 12.65
C LEU A 15 -2.01 0.64 11.75
N ILE A 16 -0.99 1.48 11.95
CA ILE A 16 -0.72 2.64 11.09
C ILE A 16 -0.35 2.17 9.68
N SER A 17 0.54 1.18 9.57
CA SER A 17 0.97 0.62 8.27
C SER A 17 -0.20 0.00 7.50
N GLU A 18 -1.03 -0.81 8.17
CA GLU A 18 -2.23 -1.42 7.59
C GLU A 18 -3.22 -0.34 7.11
N GLY A 19 -3.45 0.69 7.93
CA GLY A 19 -4.33 1.81 7.56
C GLY A 19 -3.82 2.63 6.36
N ILE A 20 -2.50 2.88 6.30
CA ILE A 20 -1.88 3.57 5.16
C ILE A 20 -2.02 2.73 3.88
N GLN A 21 -1.77 1.42 3.93
CA GLN A 21 -1.94 0.54 2.77
C GLN A 21 -3.40 0.53 2.29
N GLN A 22 -4.36 0.38 3.20
CA GLN A 22 -5.77 0.38 2.85
C GLN A 22 -6.22 1.71 2.21
N GLY A 23 -5.76 2.84 2.74
CA GLY A 23 -6.05 4.17 2.17
C GLY A 23 -5.51 4.33 0.75
N LYS A 24 -4.28 3.86 0.49
CA LYS A 24 -3.69 3.87 -0.87
C LYS A 24 -4.50 3.06 -1.87
N LEU A 25 -4.97 1.86 -1.48
CA LEU A 25 -5.79 1.01 -2.33
C LEU A 25 -7.15 1.65 -2.65
N GLU A 26 -7.80 2.25 -1.64
CA GLU A 26 -9.07 2.94 -1.83
C GLU A 26 -8.94 4.11 -2.81
N ASP A 27 -7.88 4.91 -2.65
CA ASP A 27 -7.62 6.06 -3.51
C ASP A 27 -7.23 5.63 -4.93
N ALA A 28 -6.41 4.58 -5.10
CA ALA A 28 -6.13 3.97 -6.40
C ALA A 28 -7.42 3.54 -7.12
N GLY A 29 -8.35 2.91 -6.41
CA GLY A 29 -9.65 2.54 -6.94
C GLY A 29 -10.51 3.74 -7.38
N LYS A 30 -10.48 4.85 -6.63
CA LYS A 30 -11.15 6.11 -7.03
C LYS A 30 -10.49 6.74 -8.25
N MET A 31 -9.16 6.71 -8.33
CA MET A 31 -8.39 7.23 -9.46
C MET A 31 -8.71 6.45 -10.74
N LEU A 32 -8.74 5.12 -10.68
CA LEU A 32 -9.17 4.25 -11.79
C LEU A 32 -10.58 4.60 -12.26
N LYS A 33 -11.54 4.76 -11.33
CA LYS A 33 -12.92 5.17 -11.65
C LYS A 33 -13.01 6.56 -12.32
N LYS A 34 -12.03 7.43 -12.08
CA LYS A 34 -11.91 8.75 -12.71
C LYS A 34 -11.20 8.70 -14.07
N GLY A 35 -10.74 7.53 -14.51
CA GLY A 35 -10.06 7.35 -15.80
C GLY A 35 -8.58 7.72 -15.79
N ILE A 36 -7.95 7.80 -14.61
CA ILE A 36 -6.50 7.97 -14.51
C ILE A 36 -5.84 6.65 -14.94
N ASP A 37 -4.79 6.74 -15.76
CA ASP A 37 -4.09 5.57 -16.26
C ASP A 37 -3.37 4.79 -15.14
N LEU A 38 -3.21 3.48 -15.36
CA LEU A 38 -2.62 2.58 -14.37
C LEU A 38 -1.20 3.00 -13.98
N ASN A 39 -0.37 3.38 -14.95
CA ASN A 39 1.04 3.74 -14.69
C ASN A 39 1.15 4.96 -13.77
N THR A 40 0.35 5.99 -14.01
CA THR A 40 0.26 7.20 -13.20
C THR A 40 -0.23 6.87 -11.79
N ILE A 41 -1.19 5.95 -11.66
CA ILE A 41 -1.67 5.52 -10.34
C ILE A 41 -0.57 4.82 -9.55
N LEU A 42 0.16 3.90 -10.18
CA LEU A 42 1.27 3.19 -9.53
C LEU A 42 2.38 4.17 -9.11
N GLU A 43 2.71 5.16 -9.96
CA GLU A 43 3.69 6.21 -9.66
C GLU A 43 3.25 7.08 -8.47
N ILE A 44 2.00 7.54 -8.45
CA ILE A 44 1.49 8.45 -7.40
C ILE A 44 1.34 7.73 -6.06
N THR A 45 0.77 6.53 -6.05
CA THR A 45 0.45 5.80 -4.82
C THR A 45 1.66 5.02 -4.29
N GLY A 46 2.65 4.76 -5.15
CA GLY A 46 3.77 3.87 -4.86
C GLY A 46 3.35 2.42 -4.69
N LEU A 47 2.16 2.06 -5.18
CA LEU A 47 1.70 0.68 -5.28
C LEU A 47 2.34 -0.01 -6.48
N THR A 48 2.36 -1.33 -6.43
CA THR A 48 2.74 -2.21 -7.53
C THR A 48 1.50 -2.83 -8.15
N GLU A 49 1.65 -3.40 -9.35
CA GLU A 49 0.55 -4.19 -9.95
C GLU A 49 0.13 -5.37 -9.07
N GLN A 50 1.05 -5.91 -8.26
CA GLN A 50 0.75 -7.03 -7.37
C GLN A 50 -0.16 -6.58 -6.22
N ASP A 51 0.08 -5.39 -5.65
CA ASP A 51 -0.76 -4.82 -4.59
C ASP A 51 -2.22 -4.59 -5.05
N LEU A 52 -2.46 -4.46 -6.35
CA LEU A 52 -3.80 -4.26 -6.94
C LEU A 52 -4.50 -5.57 -7.34
N ARG A 53 -3.82 -6.72 -7.27
CA ARG A 53 -4.35 -8.03 -7.70
C ARG A 53 -4.96 -8.86 -6.56
N ASP A 54 -4.67 -8.49 -5.32
CA ASP A 54 -5.16 -9.13 -4.09
C ASP A 54 -6.47 -8.48 -3.59
#